data_AF-A0A7S7NJQ2-F1
#
_entry.id   AF-A0A7S7NJQ2-F1
#
_cell.length_a   1.000
_cell.length_b   1.000
_cell.length_c   1.000
_cell.angle_alpha   90.00
_cell.angle_beta   90.00
_cell.angle_gamma   90.00
#
_symmetry.space_group_name_H-M   'P 1'
#
loop_
_entity.id
_entity.type
_entity.pdbx_description
1 polymer ?
#
loop_
_entity_poly.entity_id
_entity_poly.type
_entity_poly.pdbx_seq_one_letter_code
_entity_poly.pdbx_strand_id
1 'polypeptide(L)'
;MPMMLHIFLKDARRLWWVVLATWVPLTALAWLDAARTDWLINQPEGWLNLLVPLAWACLIAMAVQEEPLADKQHFWITWPYRWPALLASKLLFVTAFIHIPALVADAAVVAAHGFPLSGSIPSLLWKQAVLAAVVTGPAMALASVCRRIPHFLVAAILLFGGAAYLAAFSGQMSPWLAPDTLRSELPAIVVAAAAVLVILLQYSRRRTAPSRVLAGVSVLAAVALYTSLTPTLTARLRVALHPDRTALSVRLSDSRPELPPALWVRRTEAAFAFLAVPVTISPAPRATEFLIDRPELELVASDGRRLRSVVPTPGYRPGPSDVIAYFVPSEQGQNWLGLRIPRRVMDQFRGGPVAIVGRSTMNLISRGETTWMPADGSAAVPGLGRCSAGEMAGQGPYGDGLLKVLCESLDPVSSLTQVRLWNPRTGQSWRHRLGDSAPTMYGPREAWLSPLHRLQTFFQLSAGARTPQPGNEWLVPPEALAGARVAITPASITASAALSIELQAVALEEFVVTAKQ
;
A
#
# COMPACT_ATOMS: atom_id res chain seq x y z
N MET A 1 38.40 -29.58 -7.69
CA MET A 1 37.18 -28.88 -7.24
C MET A 1 37.16 -27.50 -7.90
N PRO A 2 36.09 -27.08 -8.59
CA PRO A 2 36.07 -25.79 -9.26
C PRO A 2 36.18 -24.65 -8.24
N MET A 3 36.97 -23.61 -8.57
CA MET A 3 37.31 -22.48 -7.68
C MET A 3 36.10 -21.85 -6.98
N MET A 4 34.97 -21.73 -7.70
CA MET A 4 33.69 -21.24 -7.19
C MET A 4 33.20 -22.03 -5.96
N LEU A 5 33.21 -23.37 -6.03
CA LEU A 5 32.77 -24.24 -4.94
C LEU A 5 33.73 -24.19 -3.75
N HIS A 6 35.02 -23.99 -4.00
CA HIS A 6 36.00 -23.84 -2.93
C HIS A 6 35.77 -22.58 -2.08
N ILE A 7 35.55 -21.44 -2.74
CA ILE A 7 35.25 -20.17 -2.05
C ILE A 7 33.94 -20.30 -1.27
N PHE A 8 32.89 -20.82 -1.91
CA PHE A 8 31.59 -21.05 -1.27
C PHE A 8 31.70 -21.92 -0.01
N LEU A 9 32.36 -23.07 -0.07
CA LEU A 9 32.50 -23.97 1.08
C LEU A 9 33.34 -23.37 2.20
N LYS A 10 34.36 -22.57 1.86
CA LYS A 10 35.15 -21.83 2.83
C LYS A 10 34.27 -20.83 3.60
N ASP A 11 33.48 -20.03 2.87
CA ASP A 11 32.60 -19.02 3.47
C ASP A 11 31.51 -19.68 4.32
N ALA A 12 30.89 -20.75 3.82
CA ALA A 12 29.89 -21.53 4.55
C ALA A 12 30.46 -22.05 5.88
N ARG A 13 31.67 -22.61 5.87
CA ARG A 13 32.34 -23.12 7.08
C ARG A 13 32.71 -22.02 8.06
N ARG A 14 33.04 -20.82 7.61
CA ARG A 14 33.42 -19.70 8.49
C ARG A 14 32.19 -19.01 9.10
N LEU A 15 31.14 -18.86 8.31
CA LEU A 15 29.97 -18.05 8.66
C LEU A 15 28.78 -18.88 9.16
N TRP A 16 28.92 -20.19 9.36
CA TRP A 16 27.82 -21.08 9.72
C TRP A 16 27.05 -20.64 10.98
N TRP A 17 27.74 -20.13 12.01
CA TRP A 17 27.08 -19.61 13.22
C TRP A 17 26.21 -18.39 12.92
N VAL A 18 26.68 -17.51 12.03
CA VAL A 18 25.91 -16.34 11.59
C VAL A 18 24.71 -16.79 10.77
N VAL A 19 24.89 -17.77 9.86
CA VAL A 19 23.79 -18.36 9.09
C VAL A 19 22.71 -18.90 10.03
N LEU A 20 23.09 -19.67 11.06
CA LEU A 20 22.14 -20.15 12.06
C LEU A 20 21.44 -19.00 12.79
N ALA A 21 22.17 -17.96 13.16
CA ALA A 21 21.62 -16.78 13.82
C ALA A 21 20.59 -16.02 12.95
N THR A 22 20.66 -16.10 11.61
CA THR A 22 19.63 -15.52 10.72
C THR A 22 18.44 -16.45 10.51
N TRP A 23 18.63 -17.76 10.61
CA TRP A 23 17.55 -18.74 10.46
C TRP A 23 16.60 -18.78 11.66
N VAL A 24 17.10 -18.53 12.88
CA VAL A 24 16.25 -18.47 14.08
C VAL A 24 15.13 -17.41 13.98
N PRO A 25 15.40 -16.13 13.69
CA PRO A 25 14.32 -15.14 13.56
C PRO A 25 13.45 -15.37 12.32
N LEU A 26 13.99 -15.94 11.23
CA LEU A 26 13.21 -16.32 10.06
C LEU A 26 12.19 -17.41 10.38
N THR A 27 12.61 -18.46 11.09
CA THR A 27 11.71 -19.56 11.51
C THR A 27 10.66 -19.07 12.49
N ALA A 28 11.03 -18.22 13.45
CA ALA A 28 10.08 -17.57 14.36
C ALA A 28 9.05 -16.72 13.60
N LEU A 29 9.50 -15.93 12.62
CA LEU A 29 8.61 -15.14 11.77
C LEU A 29 7.65 -16.02 10.97
N ALA A 30 8.16 -17.06 10.32
CA ALA A 30 7.35 -18.01 9.55
C ALA A 30 6.32 -18.74 10.42
N TRP A 31 6.69 -19.10 11.65
CA TRP A 31 5.78 -19.72 12.61
C TRP A 31 4.65 -18.76 13.02
N LEU A 32 5.00 -17.51 13.36
CA LEU A 32 4.02 -16.49 13.73
C LEU A 32 3.06 -16.21 12.57
N ASP A 33 3.59 -16.12 11.34
CA ASP A 33 2.80 -15.89 10.12
C ASP A 33 1.88 -17.08 9.83
N ALA A 34 2.38 -18.31 9.89
CA ALA A 34 1.59 -19.53 9.67
C ALA A 34 0.47 -19.71 10.71
N ALA A 35 0.66 -19.21 11.93
CA ALA A 35 -0.35 -19.25 12.99
C ALA A 35 -1.33 -18.07 12.95
N ARG A 36 -1.10 -17.07 12.08
CA ARG A 36 -1.84 -15.82 12.08
C ARG A 36 -3.19 -15.96 11.39
N THR A 37 -4.26 -15.62 12.10
CA THR A 37 -5.64 -15.55 11.57
C THR A 37 -6.16 -14.12 11.51
N ASP A 38 -5.26 -13.15 11.38
CA ASP A 38 -5.55 -11.72 11.36
C ASP A 38 -4.76 -11.02 10.26
N TRP A 39 -5.29 -9.92 9.71
CA TRP A 39 -4.49 -9.08 8.80
C TRP A 39 -3.40 -8.32 9.56
N LEU A 40 -3.59 -8.11 10.87
CA LEU A 40 -2.72 -7.28 11.67
C LEU A 40 -1.54 -8.10 12.22
N ILE A 41 -0.36 -7.51 12.13
CA ILE A 41 0.82 -8.04 12.78
C ILE A 41 0.88 -7.66 14.24
N ASN A 42 1.23 -8.63 15.07
CA ASN A 42 1.63 -8.35 16.45
C ASN A 42 2.98 -7.62 16.45
N GLN A 43 3.24 -6.80 17.46
CA GLN A 43 4.51 -6.10 17.65
C GLN A 43 5.77 -6.96 17.42
N PRO A 44 5.91 -8.19 17.98
CA PRO A 44 7.09 -9.02 17.73
C PRO A 44 7.27 -9.36 16.24
N GLU A 45 6.19 -9.63 15.52
CA GLU A 45 6.23 -9.92 14.09
C GLU A 45 6.67 -8.70 13.28
N GLY A 46 6.18 -7.50 13.63
CA GLY A 46 6.63 -6.24 13.03
C GLY A 46 8.12 -5.98 13.22
N TRP A 47 8.67 -6.28 14.40
CA TRP A 47 10.12 -6.19 14.64
C TRP A 47 10.91 -7.24 13.86
N LEU A 48 10.41 -8.47 13.76
CA LEU A 48 11.05 -9.52 12.96
C LEU A 48 11.09 -9.17 11.47
N ASN A 49 10.04 -8.51 10.94
CA ASN A 49 10.01 -7.99 9.56
C ASN A 49 11.09 -6.92 9.27
N LEU A 50 11.69 -6.33 10.31
CA LEU A 50 12.83 -5.40 10.20
C LEU A 50 14.17 -6.08 10.52
N LEU A 51 14.18 -6.96 11.53
CA LEU A 51 15.38 -7.63 12.02
C LEU A 51 15.92 -8.66 11.02
N VAL A 52 15.05 -9.47 10.40
CA VAL A 52 15.45 -10.52 9.45
C VAL A 52 16.18 -9.94 8.23
N PRO A 53 15.66 -8.91 7.53
CA PRO A 53 16.36 -8.28 6.40
C PRO A 53 17.69 -7.66 6.81
N LEU A 54 17.76 -7.02 7.98
CA LEU A 54 18.99 -6.44 8.49
C LEU A 54 20.03 -7.52 8.79
N ALA A 55 19.61 -8.63 9.41
CA ALA A 55 20.47 -9.78 9.68
C ALA A 55 21.00 -10.42 8.39
N TRP A 56 20.15 -10.55 7.37
CA TRP A 56 20.57 -10.99 6.03
C TRP A 56 21.55 -10.02 5.38
N ALA A 57 21.32 -8.71 5.46
CA ALA A 57 22.24 -7.71 4.94
C ALA A 57 23.61 -7.79 5.62
N CYS A 58 23.65 -8.00 6.95
CA CYS A 58 24.88 -8.23 7.70
C CYS A 58 25.60 -9.52 7.29
N LEU A 59 24.85 -10.63 7.13
CA LEU A 59 25.40 -11.91 6.65
C LEU A 59 26.03 -11.76 5.26
N ILE A 60 25.33 -11.07 4.34
CA ILE A 60 25.84 -10.73 3.01
C ILE A 60 27.12 -9.91 3.11
N ALA A 61 27.14 -8.89 3.96
CA ALA A 61 28.31 -8.04 4.11
C ALA A 61 29.53 -8.79 4.64
N MET A 62 29.35 -9.68 5.61
CA MET A 62 30.42 -10.54 6.09
C MET A 62 30.90 -11.49 5.00
N ALA A 63 29.99 -12.13 4.26
CA ALA A 63 30.35 -13.00 3.14
C ALA A 63 31.12 -12.25 2.05
N VAL A 64 30.73 -11.03 1.68
CA VAL A 64 31.44 -10.21 0.70
C VAL A 64 32.80 -9.73 1.22
N GLN A 65 32.92 -9.44 2.52
CA GLN A 65 34.15 -8.92 3.13
C GLN A 65 35.19 -10.00 3.47
N GLU A 66 34.87 -11.29 3.37
CA GLU A 66 35.88 -12.37 3.39
C GLU A 66 36.91 -12.23 2.24
N GLU A 67 36.54 -11.56 1.16
CA GLU A 67 37.45 -11.09 0.10
C GLU A 67 37.16 -9.62 -0.22
N PRO A 68 37.73 -8.67 0.55
CA PRO A 68 37.34 -7.27 0.46
C PRO A 68 37.72 -6.67 -0.90
N LEU A 69 36.70 -6.23 -1.64
CA LEU A 69 36.86 -5.64 -2.98
C LEU A 69 37.31 -4.17 -2.93
N ALA A 70 36.95 -3.46 -1.86
CA ALA A 70 37.27 -2.04 -1.70
C ALA A 70 38.68 -1.78 -1.14
N ASP A 71 39.44 -2.82 -0.80
CA ASP A 71 40.78 -2.69 -0.23
C ASP A 71 41.87 -2.82 -1.30
N LYS A 72 42.91 -1.98 -1.18
CA LYS A 72 44.02 -1.89 -2.16
C LYS A 72 45.20 -2.82 -1.84
N GLN A 73 45.02 -3.76 -0.91
CA GLN A 73 46.13 -4.56 -0.40
C GLN A 73 46.67 -5.58 -1.42
N HIS A 74 47.93 -5.96 -1.20
CA HIS A 74 48.76 -6.87 -2.01
C HIS A 74 48.15 -8.27 -2.25
N PHE A 75 47.07 -8.64 -1.55
CA PHE A 75 46.38 -9.92 -1.68
C PHE A 75 45.96 -10.24 -3.12
N TRP A 76 45.47 -9.24 -3.85
CA TRP A 76 45.02 -9.43 -5.24
C TRP A 76 46.15 -9.51 -6.26
N ILE A 77 47.36 -9.09 -5.89
CA ILE A 77 48.55 -9.14 -6.73
C ILE A 77 49.12 -10.57 -6.73
N THR A 78 48.99 -11.29 -5.59
CA THR A 78 49.53 -12.64 -5.43
C THR A 78 48.56 -13.76 -5.82
N TRP A 79 47.24 -13.53 -5.81
CA TRP A 79 46.23 -14.53 -6.19
C TRP A 79 45.11 -13.94 -7.07
N PRO A 80 45.24 -13.96 -8.42
CA PRO A 80 44.23 -13.40 -9.31
C PRO A 80 43.02 -14.35 -9.44
N TYR A 81 42.02 -14.19 -8.59
CA TYR A 81 40.71 -14.81 -8.79
C TYR A 81 40.01 -14.21 -10.02
N ARG A 82 39.47 -15.06 -10.89
CA ARG A 82 38.58 -14.62 -11.97
C ARG A 82 37.30 -14.04 -11.38
N TRP A 83 36.98 -12.79 -11.71
CA TRP A 83 35.81 -12.10 -11.16
C TRP A 83 34.47 -12.84 -11.31
N PRO A 84 34.17 -13.57 -12.41
CA PRO A 84 32.89 -14.27 -12.54
C PRO A 84 32.76 -15.39 -11.51
N ALA A 85 33.86 -16.11 -11.25
CA ALA A 85 33.85 -17.22 -10.30
C ALA A 85 33.72 -16.73 -8.85
N LEU A 86 34.29 -15.57 -8.52
CA LEU A 86 34.10 -14.91 -7.22
C LEU A 86 32.67 -14.38 -7.05
N LEU A 87 32.11 -13.71 -8.07
CA LEU A 87 30.73 -13.24 -8.00
C LEU A 87 29.76 -14.42 -7.90
N ALA A 88 29.95 -15.45 -8.73
CA ALA A 88 29.12 -16.65 -8.72
C ALA A 88 29.17 -17.37 -7.36
N SER A 89 30.32 -17.42 -6.68
CA SER A 89 30.39 -18.02 -5.34
C SER A 89 29.61 -17.22 -4.30
N LYS A 90 29.64 -15.88 -4.36
CA LYS A 90 28.82 -15.04 -3.47
C LYS A 90 27.33 -15.14 -3.77
N LEU A 91 26.95 -15.16 -5.04
CA LEU A 91 25.56 -15.39 -5.44
C LEU A 91 25.07 -16.77 -4.99
N LEU A 92 25.91 -17.82 -5.12
CA LEU A 92 25.59 -19.16 -4.62
C LEU A 92 25.40 -19.16 -3.10
N PHE A 93 26.26 -18.45 -2.35
CA PHE A 93 26.11 -18.29 -0.90
C PHE A 93 24.78 -17.64 -0.52
N VAL A 94 24.45 -16.50 -1.14
CA VAL A 94 23.19 -15.78 -0.90
C VAL A 94 21.98 -16.64 -1.29
N THR A 95 22.07 -17.35 -2.41
CA THR A 95 20.99 -18.25 -2.85
C THR A 95 20.78 -19.37 -1.82
N ALA A 96 21.85 -20.04 -1.39
CA ALA A 96 21.78 -21.20 -0.52
C ALA A 96 21.32 -20.86 0.91
N PHE A 97 21.77 -19.74 1.47
CA PHE A 97 21.56 -19.43 2.90
C PHE A 97 20.51 -18.36 3.17
N ILE A 98 20.02 -17.65 2.14
CA ILE A 98 18.98 -16.62 2.28
C ILE A 98 17.75 -16.99 1.45
N HIS A 99 17.89 -17.09 0.12
CA HIS A 99 16.74 -17.31 -0.75
C HIS A 99 16.09 -18.69 -0.58
N ILE A 100 16.86 -19.77 -0.50
CA ILE A 100 16.29 -21.11 -0.29
C ILE A 100 15.56 -21.20 1.06
N PRO A 101 16.15 -20.83 2.21
CA PRO A 101 15.44 -20.83 3.48
C PRO A 101 14.21 -19.92 3.51
N ALA A 102 14.28 -18.73 2.89
CA ALA A 102 13.13 -17.84 2.78
C ALA A 102 12.01 -18.45 1.93
N LEU A 103 12.36 -19.09 0.80
CA LEU A 103 11.40 -19.80 -0.05
C LEU A 103 10.74 -20.97 0.67
N VAL A 104 11.50 -21.72 1.46
CA VAL A 104 10.96 -22.83 2.29
C VAL A 104 10.04 -22.29 3.37
N ALA A 105 10.42 -21.22 4.06
CA ALA A 105 9.58 -20.54 5.04
C ALA A 105 8.26 -20.07 4.40
N ASP A 106 8.34 -19.43 3.23
CA ASP A 106 7.15 -18.96 2.50
C ASP A 106 6.25 -20.12 2.06
N ALA A 107 6.82 -21.20 1.54
CA ALA A 107 6.07 -22.39 1.18
C ALA A 107 5.37 -23.01 2.39
N ALA A 108 6.03 -23.02 3.56
CA ALA A 108 5.43 -23.51 4.79
C ALA A 108 4.23 -22.66 5.23
N VAL A 109 4.33 -21.32 5.16
CA VAL A 109 3.21 -20.41 5.46
C VAL A 109 2.06 -20.63 4.48
N VAL A 110 2.33 -20.65 3.18
CA VAL A 110 1.32 -20.89 2.14
C VAL A 110 0.59 -22.23 2.36
N ALA A 111 1.33 -23.29 2.69
CA ALA A 111 0.77 -24.60 2.99
C ALA A 111 -0.08 -24.59 4.27
N ALA A 112 0.36 -23.90 5.33
CA ALA A 112 -0.38 -23.79 6.59
C ALA A 112 -1.76 -23.13 6.41
N HIS A 113 -1.87 -22.18 5.48
CA HIS A 113 -3.13 -21.51 5.14
C HIS A 113 -4.01 -22.28 4.14
N GLY A 114 -3.54 -23.45 3.68
CA GLY A 114 -4.28 -24.34 2.79
C GLY A 114 -4.22 -23.96 1.31
N PHE A 115 -3.25 -23.14 0.89
CA PHE A 115 -3.04 -22.84 -0.52
C PHE A 115 -2.22 -23.94 -1.21
N PRO A 116 -2.57 -24.34 -2.45
CA PRO A 116 -1.84 -25.39 -3.17
C PRO A 116 -0.47 -24.89 -3.62
N LEU A 117 0.60 -25.57 -3.18
CA LEU A 117 1.97 -25.17 -3.49
C LEU A 117 2.27 -25.06 -4.99
N SER A 118 1.71 -25.94 -5.81
CA SER A 118 1.90 -25.93 -7.27
C SER A 118 1.37 -24.66 -7.94
N GLY A 119 0.24 -24.13 -7.45
CA GLY A 119 -0.34 -22.87 -7.92
C GLY A 119 0.44 -21.65 -7.42
N SER A 120 1.14 -21.78 -6.30
CA SER A 120 1.86 -20.67 -5.65
C SER A 120 3.28 -20.44 -6.18
N ILE A 121 3.85 -21.36 -6.97
CA ILE A 121 5.25 -21.26 -7.44
C ILE A 121 5.55 -19.91 -8.11
N PRO A 122 4.74 -19.38 -9.05
CA PRO A 122 5.05 -18.11 -9.70
C PRO A 122 5.12 -16.93 -8.71
N SER A 123 4.16 -16.83 -7.79
CA SER A 123 4.12 -15.75 -6.79
C SER A 123 5.28 -15.87 -5.81
N LEU A 124 5.64 -17.10 -5.40
CA LEU A 124 6.80 -17.33 -4.54
C LEU A 124 8.13 -16.96 -5.23
N LEU A 125 8.30 -17.30 -6.51
CA LEU A 125 9.48 -16.90 -7.29
C LEU A 125 9.54 -15.39 -7.52
N TRP A 126 8.40 -14.75 -7.79
CA TRP A 126 8.31 -13.30 -7.90
C TRP A 126 8.75 -12.62 -6.61
N LYS A 127 8.31 -13.14 -5.47
CA LYS A 127 8.74 -12.65 -4.16
C LYS A 127 10.25 -12.81 -3.93
N GLN A 128 10.86 -13.90 -4.38
CA GLN A 128 12.32 -14.05 -4.34
C GLN A 128 13.02 -13.02 -5.23
N ALA A 129 12.46 -12.67 -6.38
CA ALA A 129 12.98 -11.61 -7.25
C ALA A 129 12.89 -10.23 -6.59
N VAL A 130 11.76 -9.92 -5.92
CA VAL A 130 11.59 -8.68 -5.15
C VAL A 130 12.58 -8.63 -3.97
N LEU A 131 12.72 -9.73 -3.22
CA LEU A 131 13.71 -9.83 -2.13
C LEU A 131 15.14 -9.60 -2.66
N ALA A 132 15.44 -10.13 -3.85
CA ALA A 132 16.73 -9.93 -4.48
C ALA A 132 16.96 -8.46 -4.88
N ALA A 133 15.96 -7.82 -5.47
CA ALA A 133 16.03 -6.44 -5.93
C ALA A 133 16.11 -5.42 -4.77
N VAL A 134 15.37 -5.65 -3.69
CA VAL A 134 15.17 -4.67 -2.61
C VAL A 134 16.14 -4.87 -1.45
N VAL A 135 16.56 -6.12 -1.17
CA VAL A 135 17.44 -6.42 -0.02
C VAL A 135 18.79 -6.95 -0.46
N THR A 136 18.84 -8.10 -1.16
CA THR A 136 20.12 -8.79 -1.32
C THR A 136 21.06 -8.06 -2.28
N GLY A 137 20.55 -7.57 -3.40
CA GLY A 137 21.29 -6.76 -4.36
C GLY A 137 21.87 -5.48 -3.74
N PRO A 138 21.04 -4.60 -3.13
CA PRO A 138 21.53 -3.40 -2.46
C PRO A 138 22.52 -3.69 -1.33
N ALA A 139 22.30 -4.76 -0.53
CA ALA A 139 23.25 -5.16 0.51
C ALA A 139 24.59 -5.61 -0.07
N MET A 140 24.60 -6.41 -1.15
CA MET A 140 25.81 -6.81 -1.85
C MET A 140 26.55 -5.60 -2.45
N ALA A 141 25.81 -4.70 -3.10
CA ALA A 141 26.35 -3.48 -3.67
C ALA A 141 27.02 -2.61 -2.59
N LEU A 142 26.32 -2.36 -1.49
CA LEU A 142 26.84 -1.60 -0.35
C LEU A 142 28.07 -2.28 0.28
N ALA A 143 28.01 -3.59 0.51
CA ALA A 143 29.14 -4.35 1.05
C ALA A 143 30.37 -4.29 0.14
N SER A 144 30.19 -4.28 -1.18
CA SER A 144 31.29 -4.22 -2.15
C SER A 144 32.00 -2.86 -2.21
N VAL A 145 31.37 -1.78 -1.73
CA VAL A 145 31.96 -0.42 -1.69
C VAL A 145 32.46 -0.01 -0.31
N CYS A 146 31.95 -0.66 0.74
CA CYS A 146 32.39 -0.46 2.12
C CYS A 146 33.73 -1.13 2.39
N ARG A 147 34.63 -0.43 3.08
CA ARG A 147 35.95 -0.97 3.46
C ARG A 147 35.93 -1.74 4.77
N ARG A 148 35.00 -1.42 5.68
CA ARG A 148 34.91 -2.01 7.01
C ARG A 148 33.44 -2.24 7.40
N ILE A 149 33.19 -3.30 8.15
CA ILE A 149 31.87 -3.68 8.68
C ILE A 149 31.16 -2.52 9.42
N PRO A 150 31.79 -1.71 10.28
CA PRO A 150 31.07 -0.64 10.98
C PRO A 150 30.44 0.41 10.04
N HIS A 151 31.12 0.76 8.94
CA HIS A 151 30.56 1.70 7.95
C HIS A 151 29.38 1.09 7.21
N PHE A 152 29.43 -0.21 6.94
CA PHE A 152 28.30 -0.94 6.38
C PHE A 152 27.12 -0.93 7.34
N LEU A 153 27.34 -1.23 8.62
CA LEU A 153 26.27 -1.26 9.64
C LEU A 153 25.57 0.08 9.77
N VAL A 154 26.31 1.18 9.88
CA VAL A 154 25.72 2.53 9.95
C VAL A 154 24.89 2.83 8.70
N ALA A 155 25.42 2.53 7.51
CA ALA A 155 24.69 2.75 6.26
C ALA A 155 23.43 1.86 6.16
N ALA A 156 23.51 0.60 6.55
CA ALA A 156 22.37 -0.31 6.58
C ALA A 156 21.28 0.16 7.55
N ILE A 157 21.66 0.56 8.78
CA ILE A 157 20.72 1.08 9.78
C ILE A 157 20.01 2.34 9.26
N LEU A 158 20.74 3.27 8.64
CA LEU A 158 20.15 4.48 8.07
C LEU A 158 19.18 4.17 6.92
N LEU A 159 19.53 3.21 6.05
CA LEU A 159 18.68 2.81 4.92
C LEU A 159 17.42 2.07 5.38
N PHE A 160 17.57 0.99 6.17
CA PHE A 160 16.43 0.19 6.64
C PHE A 160 15.59 0.95 7.67
N GLY A 161 16.22 1.65 8.61
CA GLY A 161 15.53 2.48 9.60
C GLY A 161 14.83 3.68 8.96
N GLY A 162 15.48 4.32 7.98
CA GLY A 162 14.86 5.40 7.19
C GLY A 162 13.66 4.90 6.39
N ALA A 163 13.77 3.76 5.72
CA ALA A 163 12.66 3.14 4.98
C ALA A 163 11.48 2.77 5.91
N ALA A 164 11.77 2.13 7.04
CA ALA A 164 10.76 1.77 8.04
C ALA A 164 10.06 3.01 8.62
N TYR A 165 10.83 4.08 8.89
CA TYR A 165 10.28 5.36 9.32
C TYR A 165 9.35 5.94 8.25
N LEU A 166 9.79 6.00 6.98
CA LEU A 166 8.97 6.51 5.89
C LEU A 166 7.67 5.70 5.70
N ALA A 167 7.73 4.37 5.82
CA ALA A 167 6.56 3.49 5.73
C ALA A 167 5.57 3.70 6.88
N ALA A 168 6.07 3.84 8.11
CA ALA A 168 5.23 4.11 9.28
C ALA A 168 4.49 5.46 9.19
N PHE A 169 5.08 6.45 8.54
CA PHE A 169 4.47 7.76 8.33
C PHE A 169 3.57 7.84 7.08
N SER A 170 3.85 7.06 6.03
CA SER A 170 3.03 7.04 4.81
C SER A 170 1.76 6.19 4.94
N GLY A 171 1.74 5.17 5.81
CA GLY A 171 0.62 4.27 6.05
C GLY A 171 -0.62 4.85 6.75
N GLN A 172 -0.75 6.18 6.83
CA GLN A 172 -1.94 6.87 7.38
C GLN A 172 -2.95 7.27 6.30
N MET A 173 -2.93 6.62 5.13
CA MET A 173 -3.98 6.84 4.14
C MET A 173 -5.29 6.18 4.56
N SER A 174 -6.38 6.89 4.27
CA SER A 174 -7.74 6.41 4.46
C SER A 174 -7.94 5.14 3.61
N PRO A 175 -8.55 4.05 4.14
CA PRO A 175 -8.70 2.77 3.44
C PRO A 175 -9.39 2.85 2.07
N TRP A 176 -10.13 3.94 1.85
CA TRP A 176 -10.95 4.21 0.68
C TRP A 176 -10.18 4.81 -0.51
N LEU A 177 -8.89 5.13 -0.35
CA LEU A 177 -8.03 5.55 -1.47
C LEU A 177 -7.25 4.34 -1.99
N ALA A 178 -7.19 4.19 -3.31
CA ALA A 178 -6.34 3.19 -3.93
C ALA A 178 -4.86 3.42 -3.53
N PRO A 179 -4.14 2.38 -3.08
CA PRO A 179 -2.74 2.53 -2.69
C PRO A 179 -1.89 3.04 -3.87
N ASP A 180 -1.06 4.05 -3.61
CA ASP A 180 -0.16 4.64 -4.60
C ASP A 180 1.13 3.81 -4.72
N THR A 181 1.01 2.62 -5.32
CA THR A 181 2.12 1.66 -5.46
C THR A 181 3.28 2.20 -6.31
N LEU A 182 2.99 3.06 -7.29
CA LEU A 182 4.02 3.67 -8.16
C LEU A 182 5.02 4.50 -7.36
N ARG A 183 4.58 5.13 -6.27
CA ARG A 183 5.43 5.97 -5.43
C ARG A 183 6.53 5.18 -4.70
N SER A 184 6.29 3.91 -4.38
CA SER A 184 7.27 3.03 -3.74
C SER A 184 8.04 2.17 -4.75
N GLU A 185 7.40 1.73 -5.84
CA GLU A 185 8.00 0.86 -6.85
C GLU A 185 9.10 1.57 -7.67
N LEU A 186 8.87 2.81 -8.10
CA LEU A 186 9.84 3.54 -8.94
C LEU A 186 11.19 3.77 -8.22
N PRO A 187 11.24 4.28 -6.98
CA PRO A 187 12.49 4.36 -6.22
C PRO A 187 13.17 2.99 -6.05
N ALA A 188 12.41 1.92 -5.81
CA ALA A 188 12.96 0.58 -5.64
C ALA A 188 13.65 0.07 -6.93
N ILE A 189 13.04 0.31 -8.10
CA ILE A 189 13.62 -0.03 -9.41
C ILE A 189 14.94 0.72 -9.63
N VAL A 190 14.99 2.02 -9.31
CA VAL A 190 16.21 2.84 -9.44
C VAL A 190 17.34 2.29 -8.57
N VAL A 191 17.04 1.95 -7.31
CA VAL A 191 18.02 1.38 -6.37
C VAL A 191 18.49 0.00 -6.83
N ALA A 192 17.58 -0.86 -7.29
CA ALA A 192 17.91 -2.20 -7.79
C ALA A 192 18.82 -2.14 -9.03
N ALA A 193 18.50 -1.27 -10.00
CA ALA A 193 19.31 -1.06 -11.19
C ALA A 193 20.72 -0.53 -10.85
N ALA A 194 20.80 0.44 -9.94
CA ALA A 194 22.07 0.97 -9.46
C ALA A 194 22.89 -0.10 -8.72
N ALA A 195 22.25 -0.95 -7.91
CA ALA A 195 22.91 -2.04 -7.20
C ALA A 195 23.58 -3.03 -8.17
N VAL A 196 22.87 -3.46 -9.22
CA VAL A 196 23.43 -4.33 -10.26
C VAL A 196 24.66 -3.67 -10.92
N LEU A 197 24.55 -2.39 -11.29
CA LEU A 197 25.66 -1.68 -11.93
C LEU A 197 26.87 -1.53 -10.99
N VAL A 198 26.64 -1.23 -9.70
CA VAL A 198 27.71 -1.14 -8.68
C VAL A 198 28.40 -2.50 -8.50
N ILE A 199 27.65 -3.60 -8.38
CA ILE A 199 28.22 -4.95 -8.26
C ILE A 199 29.07 -5.27 -9.48
N LEU A 200 28.55 -5.05 -10.69
CA LEU A 200 29.29 -5.31 -11.93
C LEU A 200 30.57 -4.47 -12.01
N LEU A 201 30.50 -3.17 -11.71
CA LEU A 201 31.66 -2.28 -11.70
C LEU A 201 32.72 -2.69 -10.66
N GLN A 202 32.29 -3.11 -9.47
CA GLN A 202 33.20 -3.52 -8.40
C GLN A 202 33.87 -4.87 -8.68
N TYR A 203 33.13 -5.87 -9.13
CA TYR A 203 33.70 -7.19 -9.40
C TYR A 203 34.56 -7.19 -10.67
N SER A 204 34.10 -6.54 -11.76
CA SER A 204 34.81 -6.58 -13.04
C SER A 204 35.98 -5.60 -13.14
N ARG A 205 35.81 -4.37 -12.63
CA ARG A 205 36.76 -3.25 -12.83
C ARG A 205 37.35 -2.68 -11.55
N ARG A 206 36.81 -3.04 -10.37
CA ARG A 206 37.25 -2.58 -9.04
C ARG A 206 37.32 -1.05 -8.91
N ARG A 207 36.42 -0.35 -9.60
CA ARG A 207 36.38 1.12 -9.58
C ARG A 207 35.54 1.61 -8.40
N THR A 208 36.13 1.62 -7.21
CA THR A 208 35.42 1.96 -5.96
C THR A 208 34.91 3.40 -5.91
N ALA A 209 35.68 4.38 -6.39
CA ALA A 209 35.27 5.79 -6.37
C ALA A 209 33.98 6.06 -7.17
N PRO A 210 33.90 5.72 -8.48
CA PRO A 210 32.66 5.93 -9.23
C PRO A 210 31.52 5.05 -8.73
N SER A 211 31.80 3.85 -8.21
CA SER A 211 30.76 2.98 -7.61
C SER A 211 30.13 3.63 -6.36
N ARG A 212 30.91 4.30 -5.52
CA ARG A 212 30.40 5.06 -4.36
C ARG A 212 29.58 6.27 -4.77
N VAL A 213 30.03 7.02 -5.77
CA VAL A 213 29.29 8.17 -6.31
C VAL A 213 27.95 7.69 -6.88
N LEU A 214 27.96 6.63 -7.70
CA LEU A 214 26.75 6.03 -8.26
C LEU A 214 25.78 5.57 -7.16
N ALA A 215 26.27 4.86 -6.15
CA ALA A 215 25.45 4.43 -5.01
C ALA A 215 24.83 5.64 -4.27
N GLY A 216 25.62 6.64 -3.92
CA GLY A 216 25.14 7.85 -3.24
C GLY A 216 24.10 8.63 -4.06
N VAL A 217 24.36 8.85 -5.35
CA VAL A 217 23.44 9.54 -6.26
C VAL A 217 22.14 8.74 -6.41
N SER A 218 22.20 7.41 -6.51
CA SER A 218 20.99 6.59 -6.63
C SER A 218 20.09 6.66 -5.40
N VAL A 219 20.66 6.70 -4.19
CA VAL A 219 19.89 6.86 -2.94
C VAL A 219 19.25 8.25 -2.89
N LEU A 220 20.00 9.30 -3.22
CA LEU A 220 19.46 10.67 -3.27
C LEU A 220 18.34 10.79 -4.31
N ALA A 221 18.50 10.18 -5.49
CA ALA A 221 17.48 10.14 -6.53
C ALA A 221 16.23 9.37 -6.07
N ALA A 222 16.40 8.23 -5.40
CA ALA A 222 15.29 7.45 -4.85
C ALA A 222 14.50 8.24 -3.79
N VAL A 223 15.20 8.92 -2.87
CA VAL A 223 14.57 9.79 -1.87
C VAL A 223 13.85 10.96 -2.54
N ALA A 224 14.50 11.63 -3.49
CA ALA A 224 13.91 12.75 -4.23
C ALA A 224 12.66 12.31 -5.02
N LEU A 225 12.69 11.14 -5.67
CA LEU A 225 11.52 10.58 -6.34
C LEU A 225 10.40 10.31 -5.33
N TYR A 226 10.69 9.63 -4.22
CA TYR A 226 9.68 9.32 -3.21
C TYR A 226 9.03 10.58 -2.60
N THR A 227 9.80 11.64 -2.37
CA THR A 227 9.28 12.88 -1.77
C THR A 227 8.60 13.81 -2.79
N SER A 228 9.09 13.86 -4.03
CA SER A 228 8.56 14.74 -5.08
C SER A 228 7.38 14.16 -5.86
N LEU A 229 7.23 12.83 -5.90
CA LEU A 229 6.07 12.18 -6.51
C LEU A 229 4.82 12.47 -5.68
N THR A 230 4.02 13.44 -6.15
CA THR A 230 2.69 13.71 -5.62
C THR A 230 1.70 12.65 -6.11
N PRO A 231 0.62 12.38 -5.36
CA PRO A 231 -0.45 11.46 -5.79
C PRO A 231 -1.03 11.80 -7.17
N THR A 232 -0.95 13.07 -7.57
CA THR A 232 -1.44 13.56 -8.86
C THR A 232 -0.49 13.28 -10.01
N LEU A 233 0.81 13.30 -9.77
CA LEU A 233 1.80 12.87 -10.76
C LEU A 233 1.74 11.36 -10.97
N THR A 234 1.63 10.57 -9.90
CA THR A 234 1.48 9.11 -9.99
C THR A 234 0.18 8.72 -10.68
N ALA A 235 -0.91 9.42 -10.41
CA ALA A 235 -2.16 9.21 -11.13
C ALA A 235 -2.05 9.53 -12.64
N ARG A 236 -1.35 10.61 -13.02
CA ARG A 236 -1.09 10.93 -14.44
C ARG A 236 -0.21 9.88 -15.12
N LEU A 237 0.82 9.39 -14.43
CA LEU A 237 1.67 8.29 -14.92
C LEU A 237 0.84 7.02 -15.13
N ARG A 238 -0.07 6.71 -14.21
CA ARG A 238 -0.98 5.55 -14.34
C ARG A 238 -1.88 5.67 -15.57
N VAL A 239 -2.47 6.84 -15.81
CA VAL A 239 -3.25 7.11 -17.04
C VAL A 239 -2.37 6.94 -18.28
N ALA A 240 -1.11 7.35 -18.25
CA ALA A 240 -0.21 7.18 -19.39
C ALA A 240 0.16 5.70 -19.66
N LEU A 241 0.28 4.89 -18.60
CA LEU A 241 0.59 3.46 -18.69
C LEU A 241 -0.64 2.62 -19.09
N HIS A 242 -1.82 2.98 -18.60
CA HIS A 242 -3.09 2.27 -18.86
C HIS A 242 -4.19 3.25 -19.34
N PRO A 243 -4.02 3.84 -20.54
CA PRO A 243 -4.92 4.89 -21.00
C PRO A 243 -6.29 4.31 -21.40
N ASP A 244 -7.35 4.82 -20.78
CA ASP A 244 -8.63 4.90 -21.48
C ASP A 244 -8.63 6.14 -22.38
N ARG A 245 -8.97 5.98 -23.66
CA ARG A 245 -8.90 7.06 -24.66
C ARG A 245 -10.10 8.02 -24.59
N THR A 246 -11.03 7.81 -23.65
CA THR A 246 -12.18 8.71 -23.47
C THR A 246 -11.77 9.95 -22.70
N ALA A 247 -11.88 11.12 -23.35
CA ALA A 247 -11.78 12.40 -22.65
C ALA A 247 -13.06 12.63 -21.83
N LEU A 248 -12.93 12.68 -20.50
CA LEU A 248 -14.04 12.90 -19.58
C LEU A 248 -13.97 14.32 -19.01
N SER A 249 -15.14 14.97 -18.92
CA SER A 249 -15.30 16.30 -18.35
C SER A 249 -16.35 16.31 -17.26
N VAL A 250 -16.14 17.10 -16.22
CA VAL A 250 -17.12 17.35 -15.16
C VAL A 250 -17.90 18.61 -15.49
N ARG A 251 -19.23 18.51 -15.46
CA ARG A 251 -20.16 19.63 -15.67
C ARG A 251 -21.04 19.81 -14.44
N LEU A 252 -21.55 21.03 -14.26
CA LEU A 252 -22.61 21.28 -13.28
C LEU A 252 -23.84 20.45 -13.65
N SER A 253 -24.52 19.90 -12.65
CA SER A 253 -25.79 19.26 -12.87
C SER A 253 -26.92 20.28 -12.86
N ASP A 254 -27.84 20.16 -13.82
CA ASP A 254 -29.07 20.95 -13.85
C ASP A 254 -30.07 20.49 -12.77
N SER A 255 -29.88 19.29 -12.20
CA SER A 255 -30.70 18.76 -11.11
C SER A 255 -30.07 19.05 -9.74
N ARG A 256 -30.87 19.54 -8.79
CA ARG A 256 -30.50 19.71 -7.37
C ARG A 256 -31.12 18.59 -6.52
N PRO A 257 -30.55 17.37 -6.52
CA PRO A 257 -31.07 16.27 -5.71
C PRO A 257 -30.79 16.50 -4.22
N GLU A 258 -31.40 15.65 -3.38
CA GLU A 258 -31.18 15.68 -1.95
C GLU A 258 -29.71 15.34 -1.60
N LEU A 259 -29.17 16.03 -0.58
CA LEU A 259 -27.80 15.85 -0.12
C LEU A 259 -27.60 14.42 0.43
N PRO A 260 -26.57 13.68 -0.04
CA PRO A 260 -26.33 12.32 0.42
C PRO A 260 -25.95 12.31 1.91
N PRO A 261 -26.37 11.30 2.69
CA PRO A 261 -26.06 11.14 4.12
C PRO A 261 -24.57 11.30 4.46
N ALA A 262 -23.67 10.87 3.57
CA ALA A 262 -22.23 11.00 3.74
C ALA A 262 -21.70 12.45 3.78
N LEU A 263 -22.46 13.41 3.22
CA LEU A 263 -22.18 14.85 3.29
C LEU A 263 -22.88 15.53 4.46
N TRP A 264 -23.57 14.79 5.32
CA TRP A 264 -24.22 15.36 6.50
C TRP A 264 -23.15 15.72 7.51
N VAL A 265 -22.93 17.02 7.68
CA VAL A 265 -21.92 17.54 8.59
C VAL A 265 -22.43 17.39 10.03
N ARG A 266 -21.76 16.57 10.84
CA ARG A 266 -21.88 16.66 12.30
C ARG A 266 -21.43 18.07 12.69
N ARG A 267 -22.24 18.79 13.48
CA ARG A 267 -22.10 20.22 13.88
C ARG A 267 -20.75 20.61 14.52
N THR A 268 -19.79 19.71 14.61
CA THR A 268 -18.57 19.77 15.44
C THR A 268 -17.43 20.62 14.88
N GLU A 269 -17.53 21.22 13.69
CA GLU A 269 -16.46 22.07 13.14
C GLU A 269 -16.94 23.47 12.71
N ALA A 270 -17.23 24.35 13.69
CA ALA A 270 -17.65 25.73 13.43
C ALA A 270 -16.67 26.54 12.55
N ALA A 271 -15.40 26.13 12.46
CA ALA A 271 -14.35 26.82 11.70
C ALA A 271 -14.41 26.61 10.18
N PHE A 272 -15.15 25.60 9.69
CA PHE A 272 -15.21 25.26 8.27
C PHE A 272 -16.63 25.42 7.70
N ALA A 273 -16.69 25.76 6.42
CA ALA A 273 -17.86 25.64 5.58
C ALA A 273 -17.68 24.43 4.67
N PHE A 274 -18.72 23.60 4.57
CA PHE A 274 -18.77 22.47 3.65
C PHE A 274 -19.70 22.83 2.50
N LEU A 275 -19.20 22.72 1.27
CA LEU A 275 -20.01 22.90 0.07
C LEU A 275 -20.19 21.57 -0.63
N ALA A 276 -21.35 21.39 -1.23
CA ALA A 276 -21.66 20.26 -2.08
C ALA A 276 -22.17 20.78 -3.42
N VAL A 277 -21.31 20.76 -4.43
CA VAL A 277 -21.67 21.19 -5.79
C VAL A 277 -22.12 19.96 -6.58
N PRO A 278 -23.37 19.90 -7.08
CA PRO A 278 -23.85 18.75 -7.84
C PRO A 278 -23.21 18.76 -9.23
N VAL A 279 -22.63 17.62 -9.61
CA VAL A 279 -21.88 17.49 -10.85
C VAL A 279 -22.24 16.20 -11.61
N THR A 280 -22.10 16.27 -12.94
CA THR A 280 -22.26 15.14 -13.85
C THR A 280 -20.96 14.93 -14.64
N ILE A 281 -20.71 13.68 -15.04
CA ILE A 281 -19.54 13.32 -15.84
C ILE A 281 -20.02 13.11 -17.28
N SER A 282 -19.39 13.81 -18.21
CA SER A 282 -19.73 13.78 -19.64
C SER A 282 -18.49 13.46 -20.49
N PRO A 283 -18.57 12.50 -21.43
CA PRO A 283 -19.68 11.56 -21.63
C PRO A 283 -19.88 10.63 -20.42
N ALA A 284 -21.08 10.04 -20.30
CA ALA A 284 -21.35 9.07 -19.24
C ALA A 284 -20.35 7.91 -19.34
N PRO A 285 -19.69 7.51 -18.23
CA PRO A 285 -18.72 6.43 -18.25
C PRO A 285 -19.36 5.13 -18.74
N ARG A 286 -18.63 4.34 -19.55
CA ARG A 286 -19.09 3.00 -19.95
C ARG A 286 -19.04 1.99 -18.80
N ALA A 287 -18.21 2.24 -17.79
CA ALA A 287 -18.11 1.39 -16.61
C ALA A 287 -19.29 1.63 -15.67
N THR A 288 -19.85 0.55 -15.13
CA THR A 288 -20.93 0.59 -14.14
C THR A 288 -20.48 1.10 -12.77
N GLU A 289 -19.18 1.09 -12.49
CA GLU A 289 -18.61 1.61 -11.25
C GLU A 289 -17.24 2.26 -11.50
N PHE A 290 -16.97 3.34 -10.77
CA PHE A 290 -15.73 4.09 -10.88
C PHE A 290 -15.36 4.71 -9.52
N LEU A 291 -14.07 4.95 -9.32
CA LEU A 291 -13.54 5.73 -8.21
C LEU A 291 -12.86 6.97 -8.78
N ILE A 292 -13.27 8.15 -8.33
CA ILE A 292 -12.61 9.40 -8.70
C ILE A 292 -11.59 9.73 -7.63
N ASP A 293 -10.34 9.95 -8.05
CA ASP A 293 -9.28 10.40 -7.16
C ASP A 293 -9.56 11.83 -6.67
N ARG A 294 -8.81 12.27 -5.65
CA ARG A 294 -8.97 13.63 -5.13
C ARG A 294 -8.59 14.65 -6.21
N PRO A 295 -9.46 15.63 -6.52
CA PRO A 295 -9.17 16.60 -7.55
C PRO A 295 -8.16 17.65 -7.08
N GLU A 296 -7.32 18.09 -8.00
CA GLU A 296 -6.58 19.35 -7.90
C GLU A 296 -7.45 20.45 -8.51
N LEU A 297 -7.92 21.37 -7.67
CA LEU A 297 -8.77 22.48 -8.07
C LEU A 297 -8.11 23.83 -7.85
N GLU A 298 -8.53 24.80 -8.64
CA GLU A 298 -8.27 26.21 -8.51
C GLU A 298 -9.61 26.94 -8.56
N LEU A 299 -9.91 27.67 -7.49
CA LEU A 299 -11.05 28.57 -7.38
C LEU A 299 -10.61 29.92 -7.92
N VAL A 300 -11.28 30.41 -8.96
CA VAL A 300 -10.98 31.70 -9.61
C VAL A 300 -12.18 32.63 -9.41
N ALA A 301 -12.01 33.66 -8.60
CA ALA A 301 -13.03 34.68 -8.41
C ALA A 301 -13.12 35.61 -9.63
N SER A 302 -14.25 36.29 -9.77
CA SER A 302 -14.49 37.28 -10.84
C SER A 302 -13.50 38.46 -10.81
N ASP A 303 -12.93 38.78 -9.65
CA ASP A 303 -11.90 39.80 -9.47
C ASP A 303 -10.46 39.32 -9.76
N GLY A 304 -10.31 38.08 -10.24
CA GLY A 304 -9.03 37.49 -10.61
C GLY A 304 -8.28 36.81 -9.46
N ARG A 305 -8.80 36.84 -8.22
CA ARG A 305 -8.19 36.09 -7.11
C ARG A 305 -8.28 34.58 -7.37
N ARG A 306 -7.20 33.89 -7.03
CA ARG A 306 -7.03 32.45 -7.27
C ARG A 306 -6.69 31.74 -5.97
N LEU A 307 -7.34 30.63 -5.71
CA LEU A 307 -7.05 29.77 -4.57
C LEU A 307 -6.97 28.32 -5.00
N ARG A 308 -5.84 27.69 -4.75
CA ARG A 308 -5.63 26.28 -5.07
C ARG A 308 -6.04 25.39 -3.90
N SER A 309 -6.73 24.29 -4.19
CA SER A 309 -7.02 23.25 -3.21
C SER A 309 -5.76 22.47 -2.86
N VAL A 310 -5.65 22.04 -1.61
CA VAL A 310 -4.61 21.14 -1.14
C VAL A 310 -5.09 19.70 -1.27
N VAL A 311 -4.21 18.81 -1.71
CA VAL A 311 -4.43 17.36 -1.64
C VAL A 311 -3.73 16.87 -0.37
N PRO A 312 -4.47 16.52 0.70
CA PRO A 312 -3.86 16.08 1.96
C PRO A 312 -2.99 14.84 1.76
N THR A 313 -1.75 14.90 2.24
CA THR A 313 -0.83 13.76 2.33
C THR A 313 -0.86 13.13 3.74
N PRO A 314 -0.32 11.91 3.95
CA PRO A 314 -0.18 11.34 5.27
C PRO A 314 0.55 12.29 6.24
N GLY A 315 0.00 12.49 7.45
CA GLY A 315 0.54 13.44 8.44
C GLY A 315 0.20 14.92 8.20
N TYR A 316 -0.52 15.23 7.11
CA TYR A 316 -0.98 16.59 6.83
C TYR A 316 -1.99 17.06 7.89
N ARG A 317 -1.70 18.24 8.48
CA ARG A 317 -2.64 18.95 9.35
C ARG A 317 -3.24 20.11 8.54
N PRO A 318 -4.58 20.22 8.44
CA PRO A 318 -5.22 21.31 7.72
C PRO A 318 -4.77 22.67 8.27
N GLY A 319 -4.21 23.51 7.41
CA GLY A 319 -3.88 24.89 7.72
C GLY A 319 -5.12 25.79 7.73
N PRO A 320 -5.01 27.03 8.26
CA PRO A 320 -6.13 27.96 8.40
C PRO A 320 -6.68 28.48 7.06
N SER A 321 -5.96 28.28 5.96
CA SER A 321 -6.31 28.71 4.60
C SER A 321 -6.61 27.54 3.65
N ASP A 322 -6.53 26.31 4.14
CA ASP A 322 -6.45 25.16 3.24
C ASP A 322 -7.81 24.67 2.80
N VAL A 323 -8.01 24.61 1.48
CA VAL A 323 -9.22 24.08 0.87
C VAL A 323 -9.00 22.64 0.47
N ILE A 324 -9.86 21.74 0.94
CA ILE A 324 -9.80 20.32 0.61
C ILE A 324 -10.98 19.99 -0.30
N ALA A 325 -10.68 19.38 -1.45
CA ALA A 325 -11.68 18.95 -2.42
C ALA A 325 -11.74 17.42 -2.52
N TYR A 326 -12.95 16.88 -2.68
CA TYR A 326 -13.19 15.44 -2.83
C TYR A 326 -14.49 15.19 -3.58
N PHE A 327 -14.60 14.04 -4.24
CA PHE A 327 -15.86 13.61 -4.83
C PHE A 327 -16.65 12.75 -3.84
N VAL A 328 -17.96 12.94 -3.81
CA VAL A 328 -18.89 12.05 -3.11
C VAL A 328 -19.82 11.44 -4.15
N PRO A 329 -19.73 10.12 -4.39
CA PRO A 329 -20.67 9.43 -5.25
C PRO A 329 -22.05 9.38 -4.56
N SER A 330 -23.13 9.53 -5.32
CA SER A 330 -24.49 9.19 -4.86
C SER A 330 -24.99 7.92 -5.57
N GLU A 331 -25.82 7.14 -4.86
CA GLU A 331 -26.41 5.89 -5.37
C GLU A 331 -27.32 6.11 -6.60
N GLN A 332 -27.75 7.35 -6.87
CA GLN A 332 -28.60 7.71 -8.03
C GLN A 332 -27.80 8.08 -9.30
N GLY A 333 -26.48 7.83 -9.34
CA GLY A 333 -25.63 8.13 -10.51
C GLY A 333 -25.24 9.60 -10.65
N GLN A 334 -25.69 10.47 -9.74
CA GLN A 334 -25.26 11.85 -9.64
C GLN A 334 -24.05 11.96 -8.70
N ASN A 335 -23.06 12.78 -9.03
CA ASN A 335 -21.88 12.95 -8.21
C ASN A 335 -21.89 14.33 -7.55
N TRP A 336 -21.26 14.45 -6.39
CA TRP A 336 -21.08 15.72 -5.72
C TRP A 336 -19.61 16.05 -5.64
N LEU A 337 -19.26 17.29 -5.96
CA LEU A 337 -17.97 17.86 -5.64
C LEU A 337 -18.07 18.50 -4.26
N GLY A 338 -17.49 17.83 -3.27
CA GLY A 338 -17.37 18.30 -1.89
C GLY A 338 -16.18 19.24 -1.75
N LEU A 339 -16.41 20.41 -1.15
CA LEU A 339 -15.36 21.36 -0.79
C LEU A 339 -15.42 21.63 0.72
N ARG A 340 -14.31 21.43 1.42
CA ARG A 340 -14.13 21.88 2.80
C ARG A 340 -13.28 23.13 2.78
N ILE A 341 -13.88 24.28 3.10
CA ILE A 341 -13.26 25.60 3.01
C ILE A 341 -13.29 26.26 4.40
N PRO A 342 -12.18 26.80 4.92
CA PRO A 342 -12.19 27.57 6.15
C PRO A 342 -13.13 28.78 6.00
N ARG A 343 -13.96 29.10 7.01
CA ARG A 343 -14.94 30.20 6.88
C ARG A 343 -14.30 31.55 6.52
N ARG A 344 -13.13 31.84 7.08
CA ARG A 344 -12.33 33.05 6.75
C ARG A 344 -11.98 33.15 5.27
N VAL A 345 -11.76 32.02 4.62
CA VAL A 345 -11.50 31.95 3.18
C VAL A 345 -12.82 32.06 2.43
N MET A 346 -13.88 31.38 2.87
CA MET A 346 -15.20 31.51 2.26
C MET A 346 -15.66 32.97 2.18
N ASP A 347 -15.49 33.73 3.27
CA ASP A 347 -15.88 35.14 3.34
C ASP A 347 -15.19 36.01 2.28
N GLN A 348 -13.99 35.61 1.84
CA GLN A 348 -13.28 36.28 0.75
C GLN A 348 -13.96 36.05 -0.60
N PHE A 349 -14.59 34.91 -0.83
CA PHE A 349 -15.17 34.50 -2.12
C PHE A 349 -16.71 34.68 -2.21
N ARG A 350 -17.35 35.30 -1.22
CA ARG A 350 -18.81 35.53 -1.19
C ARG A 350 -19.34 36.52 -2.23
N GLY A 351 -18.51 37.45 -2.70
CA GLY A 351 -18.96 38.63 -3.46
C GLY A 351 -19.26 38.43 -4.95
N GLY A 352 -19.19 37.21 -5.48
CA GLY A 352 -19.46 36.98 -6.90
C GLY A 352 -19.29 35.53 -7.36
N PRO A 353 -19.69 35.23 -8.61
CA PRO A 353 -19.50 33.91 -9.20
C PRO A 353 -18.03 33.49 -9.22
N VAL A 354 -17.77 32.24 -8.86
CA VAL A 354 -16.43 31.64 -8.85
C VAL A 354 -16.35 30.57 -9.95
N ALA A 355 -15.29 30.61 -10.75
CA ALA A 355 -14.97 29.52 -11.66
C ALA A 355 -14.13 28.46 -10.92
N ILE A 356 -14.52 27.20 -11.04
CA ILE A 356 -13.82 26.06 -10.44
C ILE A 356 -13.15 25.30 -11.58
N VAL A 357 -11.83 25.43 -11.69
CA VAL A 357 -11.03 24.80 -12.74
C VAL A 357 -10.10 23.79 -12.12
N GLY A 358 -9.96 22.61 -12.71
CA GLY A 358 -9.13 21.58 -12.13
C GLY A 358 -9.00 20.32 -12.94
N ARG A 359 -8.30 19.36 -12.36
CA ARG A 359 -8.05 18.05 -12.96
C ARG A 359 -8.20 16.98 -11.89
N SER A 360 -8.67 15.82 -12.30
CA SER A 360 -8.63 14.60 -11.51
C SER A 360 -8.36 13.40 -12.40
N THR A 361 -8.31 12.23 -11.80
CA THR A 361 -8.26 10.93 -12.47
C THR A 361 -9.42 10.08 -12.00
N MET A 362 -9.92 9.26 -12.91
CA MET A 362 -11.01 8.33 -12.64
C MET A 362 -10.53 6.92 -12.93
N ASN A 363 -10.63 6.05 -11.94
CA ASN A 363 -10.30 4.65 -12.03
C ASN A 363 -11.58 3.86 -12.32
N LEU A 364 -11.61 3.16 -13.45
CA LEU A 364 -12.73 2.32 -13.84
C LEU A 364 -12.62 0.98 -13.09
N ILE A 365 -13.71 0.59 -12.44
CA ILE A 365 -13.75 -0.60 -11.61
C ILE A 365 -14.52 -1.69 -12.35
N SER A 366 -13.90 -2.86 -12.47
CA SER A 366 -14.58 -4.08 -12.89
C SER A 366 -14.85 -4.95 -11.68
N ARG A 367 -16.08 -5.46 -11.57
CA ARG A 367 -16.46 -6.42 -10.54
C ARG A 367 -16.30 -7.84 -11.05
N GLY A 368 -15.70 -8.67 -10.22
CA GLY A 368 -15.68 -10.11 -10.42
C GLY A 368 -17.00 -10.76 -10.03
N GLU A 369 -17.03 -12.09 -10.17
CA GLU A 369 -18.18 -12.89 -9.76
C GLU A 369 -18.37 -12.83 -8.23
N THR A 370 -19.63 -12.72 -7.80
CA THR A 370 -19.95 -12.69 -6.36
C THR A 370 -19.98 -14.11 -5.80
N THR A 371 -19.11 -14.37 -4.84
CA THR A 371 -19.07 -15.65 -4.12
C THR A 371 -19.84 -15.53 -2.80
N TRP A 372 -20.73 -16.48 -2.53
CA TRP A 372 -21.51 -16.53 -1.30
C TRP A 372 -20.99 -17.61 -0.36
N MET A 373 -20.77 -17.26 0.90
CA MET A 373 -20.38 -18.19 1.96
C MET A 373 -21.25 -18.00 3.21
N PRO A 374 -21.27 -18.96 4.14
CA PRO A 374 -21.97 -18.79 5.42
C PRO A 374 -21.32 -17.67 6.24
N ALA A 375 -22.07 -17.04 7.15
CA ALA A 375 -21.51 -16.08 8.11
C ALA A 375 -20.51 -16.71 9.10
N ASP A 376 -20.55 -18.05 9.25
CA ASP A 376 -19.55 -18.83 9.97
C ASP A 376 -19.03 -19.93 9.01
N GLY A 377 -17.92 -19.66 8.34
CA GLY A 377 -17.40 -20.54 7.30
C GLY A 377 -16.30 -19.94 6.44
N SER A 378 -15.85 -20.69 5.45
CA SER A 378 -14.84 -20.24 4.49
C SER A 378 -15.17 -20.67 3.06
N ALA A 379 -14.68 -19.91 2.09
CA ALA A 379 -14.83 -20.22 0.67
C ALA A 379 -13.61 -19.73 -0.12
N ALA A 380 -13.31 -20.42 -1.22
CA ALA A 380 -12.42 -19.90 -2.25
C ALA A 380 -13.20 -18.90 -3.11
N VAL A 381 -12.64 -17.70 -3.30
CA VAL A 381 -13.21 -16.61 -4.07
C VAL A 381 -12.37 -16.41 -5.33
N PRO A 382 -12.91 -16.68 -6.53
CA PRO A 382 -12.19 -16.51 -7.79
C PRO A 382 -11.61 -15.10 -7.95
N GLY A 383 -10.34 -15.00 -8.34
CA GLY A 383 -9.66 -13.72 -8.54
C GLY A 383 -9.32 -12.95 -7.25
N LEU A 384 -9.59 -13.52 -6.07
CA LEU A 384 -9.22 -12.94 -4.80
C LEU A 384 -8.38 -13.88 -3.95
N GLY A 385 -8.75 -15.15 -3.80
CA GLY A 385 -8.04 -16.10 -2.93
C GLY A 385 -8.98 -16.86 -2.01
N ARG A 386 -8.63 -17.00 -0.73
CA ARG A 386 -9.46 -17.69 0.27
C ARG A 386 -10.02 -16.67 1.25
N CYS A 387 -11.32 -16.73 1.51
CA CYS A 387 -11.96 -15.89 2.49
C CYS A 387 -12.66 -16.72 3.57
N SER A 388 -12.67 -16.18 4.79
CA SER A 388 -13.33 -16.77 5.95
C SER A 388 -14.12 -15.70 6.69
N ALA A 389 -15.25 -16.12 7.26
CA ALA A 389 -16.04 -15.33 8.19
C ALA A 389 -16.29 -16.13 9.46
N GLY A 390 -16.31 -15.43 10.58
CA GLY A 390 -16.59 -16.02 11.88
C GLY A 390 -16.82 -14.95 12.93
N GLU A 391 -17.66 -15.26 13.91
CA GLU A 391 -17.83 -14.42 15.08
C GLU A 391 -16.58 -14.50 15.95
N MET A 392 -16.03 -13.34 16.33
CA MET A 392 -14.94 -13.30 17.30
C MET A 392 -15.51 -13.38 18.71
N ALA A 393 -15.40 -14.55 19.32
CA ALA A 393 -15.67 -14.77 20.74
C ALA A 393 -14.38 -14.56 21.55
N GLY A 394 -14.25 -13.41 22.21
CA GLY A 394 -13.18 -13.13 23.19
C GLY A 394 -12.44 -11.80 22.97
N GLN A 395 -11.64 -11.42 23.98
CA GLN A 395 -10.81 -10.20 24.04
C GLN A 395 -9.72 -10.16 22.95
N GLY A 396 -10.11 -9.99 21.70
CA GLY A 396 -9.23 -9.58 20.61
C GLY A 396 -8.95 -8.07 20.67
N PRO A 397 -7.96 -7.57 19.92
CA PRO A 397 -7.62 -6.14 19.89
C PRO A 397 -8.75 -5.24 19.33
N TYR A 398 -9.86 -5.83 18.89
CA TYR A 398 -11.00 -5.14 18.27
C TYR A 398 -12.25 -5.08 19.18
N GLY A 399 -12.24 -5.76 20.34
CA GLY A 399 -13.39 -5.84 21.25
C GLY A 399 -14.28 -7.08 21.00
N ASP A 400 -15.22 -7.32 21.91
CA ASP A 400 -16.19 -8.43 21.81
C ASP A 400 -17.37 -8.07 20.90
N GLY A 401 -18.01 -9.08 20.29
CA GLY A 401 -19.24 -8.90 19.52
C GLY A 401 -19.01 -8.36 18.10
N LEU A 402 -18.15 -9.02 17.33
CA LEU A 402 -17.87 -8.67 15.94
C LEU A 402 -17.94 -9.89 15.05
N LEU A 403 -18.59 -9.76 13.89
CA LEU A 403 -18.42 -10.70 12.79
C LEU A 403 -17.22 -10.25 11.95
N LYS A 404 -16.16 -11.05 11.94
CA LYS A 404 -14.95 -10.80 11.15
C LYS A 404 -15.09 -11.46 9.78
N VAL A 405 -14.66 -10.75 8.73
CA VAL A 405 -14.44 -11.34 7.40
C VAL A 405 -12.99 -11.07 6.99
N LEU A 406 -12.20 -12.14 6.83
CA LEU A 406 -10.79 -12.10 6.44
C LEU A 406 -10.62 -12.76 5.07
N CYS A 407 -9.92 -12.08 4.16
CA CYS A 407 -9.49 -12.63 2.89
C CYS A 407 -7.97 -12.66 2.80
N GLU A 408 -7.46 -13.79 2.31
CA GLU A 408 -6.05 -14.08 2.13
C GLU A 408 -5.77 -14.41 0.67
N SER A 409 -4.64 -13.95 0.15
CA SER A 409 -4.25 -14.16 -1.23
C SER A 409 -2.73 -14.17 -1.41
N LEU A 410 -2.28 -14.81 -2.48
CA LEU A 410 -0.89 -14.73 -2.95
C LEU A 410 -0.65 -13.46 -3.77
N ASP A 411 -1.71 -12.84 -4.28
CA ASP A 411 -1.67 -11.61 -5.05
C ASP A 411 -2.21 -10.44 -4.20
N PRO A 412 -1.89 -9.18 -4.54
CA PRO A 412 -2.38 -8.03 -3.80
C PRO A 412 -3.92 -8.02 -3.70
N VAL A 413 -4.45 -8.07 -2.46
CA VAL A 413 -5.88 -7.99 -2.21
C VAL A 413 -6.34 -6.54 -2.38
N SER A 414 -7.35 -6.31 -3.21
CA SER A 414 -7.90 -4.98 -3.45
C SER A 414 -8.82 -4.54 -2.31
N SER A 415 -8.60 -3.35 -1.76
CA SER A 415 -9.52 -2.71 -0.80
C SER A 415 -10.86 -2.28 -1.43
N LEU A 416 -10.99 -2.36 -2.75
CA LEU A 416 -12.26 -2.12 -3.45
C LEU A 416 -13.22 -3.33 -3.37
N THR A 417 -12.72 -4.49 -2.94
CA THR A 417 -13.52 -5.71 -2.78
C THR A 417 -14.68 -5.45 -1.83
N GLN A 418 -15.91 -5.68 -2.30
CA GLN A 418 -17.11 -5.48 -1.50
C GLN A 418 -17.43 -6.73 -0.70
N VAL A 419 -17.86 -6.51 0.54
CA VAL A 419 -18.34 -7.54 1.46
C VAL A 419 -19.76 -7.16 1.87
N ARG A 420 -20.71 -8.04 1.61
CA ARG A 420 -22.11 -7.85 1.96
C ARG A 420 -22.56 -8.95 2.91
N LEU A 421 -22.94 -8.57 4.13
CA LEU A 421 -23.69 -9.46 5.01
C LEU A 421 -25.17 -9.36 4.64
N TRP A 422 -25.82 -10.49 4.39
CA TRP A 422 -27.22 -10.54 4.00
C TRP A 422 -27.95 -11.64 4.75
N ASN A 423 -29.09 -11.30 5.35
CA ASN A 423 -29.98 -12.28 5.94
C ASN A 423 -31.13 -12.58 4.96
N PRO A 424 -31.20 -13.78 4.37
CA PRO A 424 -32.23 -14.12 3.40
C PRO A 424 -33.64 -14.21 4.01
N ARG A 425 -33.77 -14.44 5.33
CA ARG A 425 -35.07 -14.54 6.02
C ARG A 425 -35.70 -13.18 6.26
N THR A 426 -34.90 -12.19 6.63
CA THR A 426 -35.38 -10.83 6.95
C THR A 426 -35.23 -9.87 5.77
N GLY A 427 -34.44 -10.22 4.76
CA GLY A 427 -34.10 -9.34 3.63
C GLY A 427 -33.09 -8.23 3.98
N GLN A 428 -32.65 -8.14 5.24
CA GLN A 428 -31.73 -7.10 5.69
C GLN A 428 -30.31 -7.33 5.14
N SER A 429 -29.62 -6.25 4.81
CA SER A 429 -28.26 -6.29 4.28
C SER A 429 -27.38 -5.18 4.81
N TRP A 430 -26.12 -5.50 5.07
CA TRP A 430 -25.07 -4.56 5.48
C TRP A 430 -23.92 -4.65 4.49
N ARG A 431 -23.36 -3.51 4.10
CA ARG A 431 -22.33 -3.40 3.05
C ARG A 431 -21.07 -2.75 3.61
N HIS A 432 -19.95 -3.45 3.47
CA HIS A 432 -18.61 -2.99 3.83
C HIS A 432 -17.66 -3.29 2.67
N ARG A 433 -16.42 -2.81 2.74
CA ARG A 433 -15.30 -3.22 1.89
C ARG A 433 -14.19 -3.78 2.74
N LEU A 434 -13.32 -4.57 2.10
CA LEU A 434 -12.09 -5.02 2.73
C LEU A 434 -11.17 -3.82 3.01
N GLY A 435 -10.68 -3.74 4.25
CA GLY A 435 -9.82 -2.64 4.71
C GLY A 435 -10.54 -1.49 5.40
N ASP A 436 -11.88 -1.42 5.35
CA ASP A 436 -12.66 -0.32 5.97
C ASP A 436 -12.40 -0.16 7.47
N SER A 437 -11.98 -1.23 8.13
CA SER A 437 -11.69 -1.27 9.55
C SER A 437 -10.18 -1.36 9.81
N ALA A 438 -9.50 -0.22 9.72
CA ALA A 438 -8.11 -0.09 10.14
C ALA A 438 -8.03 0.71 11.45
N PRO A 439 -7.82 0.08 12.63
CA PRO A 439 -7.49 0.84 13.83
C PRO A 439 -6.19 1.62 13.64
N THR A 440 -6.14 2.83 14.21
CA THR A 440 -4.89 3.58 14.35
C THR A 440 -3.96 2.86 15.32
N MET A 441 -2.90 2.23 14.82
CA MET A 441 -1.90 1.53 15.64
C MET A 441 -0.47 2.04 15.44
N TYR A 442 0.35 2.10 16.49
CA TYR A 442 1.73 2.59 16.38
C TYR A 442 2.74 1.44 16.18
N GLY A 443 3.67 1.57 15.23
CA GLY A 443 4.73 0.59 14.95
C GLY A 443 4.88 0.22 13.47
N PRO A 444 5.90 -0.59 13.09
CA PRO A 444 6.00 -1.15 11.74
C PRO A 444 4.78 -2.06 11.50
N ARG A 445 3.97 -1.75 10.48
CA ARG A 445 2.70 -2.41 10.15
C ARG A 445 2.78 -3.36 8.95
N GLU A 446 3.93 -3.41 8.31
CA GLU A 446 4.13 -4.09 7.04
C GLU A 446 4.58 -5.53 7.29
N ALA A 447 3.70 -6.49 7.02
CA ALA A 447 4.06 -7.91 6.92
C ALA A 447 4.72 -8.22 5.57
N TRP A 448 5.66 -7.39 5.13
CA TRP A 448 6.15 -7.44 3.75
C TRP A 448 6.97 -8.71 3.44
N LEU A 449 7.46 -9.40 4.47
CA LEU A 449 8.06 -10.74 4.34
C LEU A 449 7.03 -11.88 4.37
N SER A 450 5.73 -11.62 4.55
CA SER A 450 4.68 -12.63 4.39
C SER A 450 4.49 -12.95 2.90
N PRO A 451 4.31 -14.23 2.51
CA PRO A 451 3.94 -14.60 1.13
C PRO A 451 2.46 -14.37 0.85
N LEU A 452 1.67 -14.05 1.88
CA LEU A 452 0.24 -13.83 1.80
C LEU A 452 -0.11 -12.36 2.06
N HIS A 453 -0.90 -11.79 1.15
CA HIS A 453 -1.59 -10.53 1.31
C HIS A 453 -2.92 -10.77 2.05
N ARG A 454 -3.19 -9.97 3.08
CA ARG A 454 -4.37 -10.11 3.93
C ARG A 454 -5.11 -8.78 4.03
N LEU A 455 -6.42 -8.82 3.86
CA LEU A 455 -7.31 -7.72 4.20
C LEU A 455 -8.54 -8.25 4.89
N GLN A 456 -9.11 -7.44 5.77
CA GLN A 456 -10.31 -7.82 6.49
C GLN A 456 -11.27 -6.66 6.67
N THR A 457 -12.49 -7.01 7.07
CA THR A 457 -13.50 -6.07 7.52
C THR A 457 -14.27 -6.67 8.69
N PHE A 458 -14.98 -5.83 9.44
CA PHE A 458 -15.81 -6.27 10.55
C PHE A 458 -17.20 -5.66 10.48
N PHE A 459 -18.18 -6.45 10.93
CA PHE A 459 -19.51 -5.98 11.23
C PHE A 459 -19.69 -5.98 12.76
N GLN A 460 -19.97 -4.81 13.32
CA GLN A 460 -20.14 -4.67 14.77
C GLN A 460 -21.52 -5.16 15.18
N LEU A 461 -21.54 -6.13 16.10
CA LEU A 461 -22.76 -6.72 16.63
C LEU A 461 -23.24 -5.89 17.81
N SER A 462 -24.50 -5.48 17.82
CA SER A 462 -25.08 -4.70 18.91
C SER A 462 -26.55 -5.03 19.13
N ALA A 463 -26.90 -5.38 20.37
CA ALA A 463 -28.28 -5.64 20.78
C ALA A 463 -29.20 -4.41 20.66
N GLY A 464 -28.63 -3.20 20.60
CA GLY A 464 -29.37 -1.95 20.41
C GLY A 464 -29.73 -1.63 18.96
N ALA A 465 -29.29 -2.44 17.98
CA ALA A 465 -29.44 -2.18 16.55
C ALA A 465 -30.85 -2.48 15.96
N ARG A 466 -31.86 -2.75 16.82
CA ARG A 466 -33.21 -3.17 16.38
C ARG A 466 -33.95 -2.14 15.54
N THR A 467 -33.60 -0.86 15.66
CA THR A 467 -34.11 0.22 14.81
C THR A 467 -32.94 0.97 14.19
N PRO A 468 -32.79 0.99 12.85
CA PRO A 468 -31.78 1.81 12.20
C PRO A 468 -32.07 3.28 12.48
N GLN A 469 -31.27 3.87 13.36
CA GLN A 469 -31.22 5.32 13.54
C GLN A 469 -30.07 5.88 12.69
N PRO A 470 -30.18 7.12 12.19
CA PRO A 470 -29.09 7.77 11.47
C PRO A 470 -27.79 7.70 12.30
N GLY A 471 -26.76 7.05 11.74
CA GLY A 471 -25.47 6.87 12.40
C GLY A 471 -25.24 5.53 13.11
N ASN A 472 -26.25 4.65 13.21
CA ASN A 472 -26.14 3.29 13.75
C ASN A 472 -26.50 2.19 12.73
N GLU A 473 -26.76 2.56 11.47
CA GLU A 473 -27.17 1.65 10.39
C GLU A 473 -26.13 0.60 10.02
N TRP A 474 -24.88 0.82 10.40
CA TRP A 474 -23.75 -0.10 10.22
C TRP A 474 -23.65 -1.15 11.34
N LEU A 475 -24.44 -1.01 12.42
CA LEU A 475 -24.53 -2.01 13.48
C LEU A 475 -25.45 -3.16 13.05
N VAL A 476 -25.02 -4.38 13.35
CA VAL A 476 -25.74 -5.61 13.03
C VAL A 476 -26.38 -6.17 14.30
N PRO A 477 -27.69 -6.45 14.31
CA PRO A 477 -28.32 -7.15 15.43
C PRO A 477 -27.78 -8.60 15.50
N PRO A 478 -27.42 -9.13 16.69
CA PRO A 478 -26.94 -10.52 16.81
C PRO A 478 -27.93 -11.55 16.23
N GLU A 479 -29.23 -11.33 16.40
CA GLU A 479 -30.30 -12.16 15.82
C GLU A 479 -30.27 -12.21 14.29
N ALA A 480 -29.72 -11.19 13.64
CA ALA A 480 -29.62 -11.15 12.18
C ALA A 480 -28.52 -12.06 11.62
N LEU A 481 -27.61 -12.58 12.45
CA LEU A 481 -26.59 -13.54 12.00
C LEU A 481 -27.17 -14.94 11.75
N ALA A 482 -28.27 -15.29 12.41
CA ALA A 482 -28.88 -16.61 12.29
C ALA A 482 -29.37 -16.86 10.85
N GLY A 483 -28.65 -17.72 10.12
CA GLY A 483 -28.91 -18.02 8.71
C GLY A 483 -28.41 -16.94 7.73
N ALA A 484 -27.60 -15.98 8.19
CA ALA A 484 -27.00 -14.98 7.32
C ALA A 484 -25.90 -15.58 6.42
N ARG A 485 -25.69 -14.91 5.29
CA ARG A 485 -24.66 -15.24 4.31
C ARG A 485 -23.80 -14.02 4.05
N VAL A 486 -22.53 -14.27 3.76
CA VAL A 486 -21.57 -13.25 3.36
C VAL A 486 -21.35 -13.38 1.86
N ALA A 487 -21.62 -12.30 1.13
CA ALA A 487 -21.25 -12.15 -0.27
C ALA A 487 -19.93 -11.40 -0.38
N ILE A 488 -19.01 -11.93 -1.17
CA ILE A 488 -17.74 -11.28 -1.49
C ILE A 488 -17.72 -11.03 -2.99
N THR A 489 -17.54 -9.76 -3.37
CA THR A 489 -17.46 -9.34 -4.75
C THR A 489 -16.09 -8.69 -4.98
N PRO A 490 -15.12 -9.42 -5.57
CA PRO A 490 -13.82 -8.86 -5.94
C PRO A 490 -13.99 -7.67 -6.88
N ALA A 491 -13.13 -6.67 -6.73
CA ALA A 491 -13.13 -5.50 -7.58
C ALA A 491 -11.70 -5.06 -7.89
N SER A 492 -11.42 -4.82 -9.17
CA SER A 492 -10.11 -4.39 -9.65
C SER A 492 -10.22 -3.16 -10.55
N ILE A 493 -9.15 -2.35 -10.56
CA ILE A 493 -9.03 -1.22 -11.47
C ILE A 493 -8.59 -1.77 -12.82
N THR A 494 -9.40 -1.56 -13.87
CA THR A 494 -9.09 -2.06 -15.22
C THR A 494 -8.51 -1.01 -16.14
N ALA A 495 -8.87 0.26 -15.92
CA ALA A 495 -8.36 1.39 -16.68
C ALA A 495 -8.43 2.68 -15.85
N SER A 496 -7.63 3.67 -16.26
CA SER A 496 -7.67 5.00 -15.68
C SER A 496 -7.88 6.04 -16.78
N ALA A 497 -8.75 7.01 -16.51
CA ALA A 497 -9.05 8.11 -17.41
C ALA A 497 -8.70 9.46 -16.77
N ALA A 498 -8.27 10.42 -17.58
CA ALA A 498 -8.10 11.80 -17.15
C ALA A 498 -9.46 12.51 -17.12
N LEU A 499 -9.69 13.29 -16.05
CA LEU A 499 -10.92 14.05 -15.84
C LEU A 499 -10.60 15.55 -15.79
N SER A 500 -11.15 16.34 -16.71
CA SER A 500 -11.09 17.80 -16.63
C SER A 500 -12.29 18.35 -15.87
N ILE A 501 -12.07 19.37 -15.05
CA ILE A 501 -13.10 20.02 -14.25
C ILE A 501 -13.10 21.49 -14.66
N GLU A 502 -14.20 21.95 -15.25
CA GLU A 502 -14.38 23.35 -15.65
C GLU A 502 -15.83 23.75 -15.34
N LEU A 503 -16.04 24.28 -14.14
CA LEU A 503 -17.34 24.79 -13.70
C LEU A 503 -17.29 26.31 -13.73
N GLN A 504 -18.13 26.94 -14.54
CA GLN A 504 -18.20 28.39 -14.64
C GLN A 504 -19.33 28.94 -13.78
N ALA A 505 -19.13 30.16 -13.28
CA ALA A 505 -20.14 30.93 -12.58
C ALA A 505 -20.81 30.23 -11.37
N VAL A 506 -20.04 29.53 -10.54
CA VAL A 506 -20.56 28.85 -9.34
C VAL A 506 -20.73 29.88 -8.22
N ALA A 507 -21.96 30.12 -7.78
CA ALA A 507 -22.25 30.88 -6.57
C ALA A 507 -22.05 29.98 -5.34
N LEU A 508 -20.88 30.07 -4.70
CA LEU A 508 -20.48 29.17 -3.61
C LEU A 508 -21.48 29.13 -2.45
N GLU A 509 -22.15 30.25 -2.16
CA GLU A 509 -23.13 30.38 -1.07
C GLU A 509 -24.37 29.49 -1.28
N GLU A 510 -24.77 29.25 -2.52
CA GLU A 510 -25.94 28.41 -2.84
C GLU A 510 -25.73 26.94 -2.51
N PHE A 511 -24.47 26.50 -2.44
CA PHE A 511 -24.08 25.10 -2.25
C PHE A 511 -23.58 24.79 -0.85
N VAL A 512 -23.67 25.74 0.08
CA VAL A 512 -23.26 25.55 1.48
C VAL A 512 -24.23 24.57 2.15
N VAL A 513 -23.69 23.46 2.65
CA VAL A 513 -24.46 22.46 3.40
C VAL A 513 -24.76 23.01 4.79
N THR A 514 -26.04 23.25 5.07
CA THR A 514 -26.51 23.58 6.42
C THR A 514 -26.84 22.29 7.17
N ALA A 515 -26.46 22.24 8.46
CA ALA A 515 -26.78 21.08 9.29
C ALA A 515 -28.31 20.94 9.42
N LYS A 516 -28.89 19.79 9.03
CA LYS A 516 -30.26 19.45 9.41
C LYS A 516 -30.30 19.33 10.94
N GLN A 517 -31.29 19.97 11.57
CA GLN A 517 -31.52 19.95 13.02
C GLN A 517 -31.97 18.58 13.50
#